data_AF-A0A7L5ZAR1-F1
#
_entry.id   AF-A0A7L5ZAR1-F1
#
_cell.length_a   1.000
_cell.length_b   1.000
_cell.length_c   1.000
_cell.angle_alpha   90.00
_cell.angle_beta   90.00
_cell.angle_gamma   90.00
#
_symmetry.space_group_name_H-M   'P 1'
#
loop_
_entity.id
_entity.type
_entity.pdbx_description
1 polymer ?
#
loop_
_entity_poly.entity_id
_entity_poly.type
_entity_poly.pdbx_seq_one_letter_code
_entity_poly.pdbx_strand_id
1 'polypeptide(L)'
;MSPYPYGRWQVVSVDGVPARSAFEESPPPSVAFETGRYGGSGGCNGFGAVGVWVDGRWYGDWPMMTAMACPDVMDQESKITGILASAPEITPWRKVRSR
;
A
#
# COMPACT_ATOMS: atom_id res chain seq x y z
N MET A 1 16.13 -10.75 -7.47
CA MET A 1 14.94 -10.14 -6.83
C MET A 1 14.06 -11.26 -6.31
N SER A 2 13.73 -11.22 -5.03
CA SER A 2 12.82 -12.18 -4.41
C SER A 2 11.44 -12.06 -5.07
N PRO A 3 10.74 -13.16 -5.38
CA PRO A 3 9.41 -13.14 -5.99
C PRO A 3 8.29 -12.71 -5.02
N TYR A 4 8.65 -12.37 -3.78
CA TYR A 4 7.74 -12.04 -2.70
C TYR A 4 7.65 -10.52 -2.49
N PRO A 5 6.48 -9.98 -2.11
CA PRO A 5 6.31 -8.55 -1.85
C PRO A 5 6.98 -8.08 -0.55
N TYR A 6 7.66 -8.96 0.20
CA TYR A 6 8.25 -8.63 1.50
C TYR A 6 9.26 -7.48 1.42
N GLY A 7 9.23 -6.63 2.45
CA GLY A 7 10.02 -5.41 2.54
C GLY A 7 9.17 -4.15 2.43
N ARG A 8 9.85 -2.99 2.44
CA ARG A 8 9.22 -1.68 2.36
C ARG A 8 9.18 -1.18 0.92
N TRP A 9 8.01 -0.75 0.49
CA TRP A 9 7.73 -0.17 -0.81
C TRP A 9 7.23 1.25 -0.64
N GLN A 10 7.70 2.14 -1.50
CA GLN A 10 7.11 3.45 -1.65
C GLN A 10 5.92 3.36 -2.61
N VAL A 11 4.81 3.98 -2.25
CA VAL A 11 3.69 4.17 -3.18
C VAL A 11 4.06 5.34 -4.07
N VAL A 12 4.23 5.09 -5.37
CA VAL A 12 4.61 6.12 -6.35
C VAL A 12 3.37 6.79 -6.95
N SER A 13 2.31 6.02 -7.15
CA SER A 13 1.05 6.49 -7.74
C SER A 13 -0.12 5.60 -7.34
N VAL A 14 -1.32 6.17 -7.32
CA VAL A 14 -2.60 5.48 -7.12
C VAL A 14 -3.51 5.84 -8.28
N ASP A 15 -4.02 4.85 -9.02
CA ASP A 15 -4.86 5.05 -10.21
C ASP A 15 -4.25 6.01 -11.26
N GLY A 16 -2.92 5.98 -11.40
CA GLY A 16 -2.18 6.87 -12.31
C GLY A 16 -1.94 8.29 -11.78
N VAL A 17 -2.47 8.63 -10.61
CA VAL A 17 -2.21 9.91 -9.93
C VAL A 17 -0.97 9.77 -9.03
N PRO A 18 0.03 10.67 -9.11
CA PRO A 18 1.19 10.62 -8.22
C PRO A 18 0.79 10.66 -6.74
N ALA A 19 1.34 9.74 -5.95
CA ALA A 19 1.06 9.67 -4.53
C ALA A 19 1.80 10.78 -3.78
N ARG A 20 1.14 11.39 -2.79
CA ARG A 20 1.70 12.51 -2.00
C ARG A 20 1.41 12.35 -0.52
N SER A 21 2.19 13.07 0.29
CA SER A 21 1.93 13.23 1.73
C SER A 21 1.18 14.54 1.96
N ALA A 22 0.40 14.61 3.05
CA ALA A 22 -0.36 15.82 3.38
C ALA A 22 0.53 16.99 3.81
N PHE A 23 1.72 16.71 4.33
CA PHE A 23 2.71 17.70 4.75
C PHE A 23 4.00 17.48 3.95
N GLU A 24 4.60 18.57 3.49
CA GLU A 24 5.78 18.56 2.61
C GLU A 24 6.98 17.84 3.24
N GLU A 25 7.18 18.01 4.55
CA GLU A 25 8.28 17.37 5.28
C GLU A 25 7.99 15.91 5.68
N SER A 26 6.77 15.41 5.44
CA SER A 26 6.44 14.02 5.77
C SER A 26 7.08 13.04 4.78
N PRO A 27 7.54 11.87 5.25
CA PRO A 27 7.96 10.79 4.36
C PRO A 27 6.87 10.43 3.35
N PRO A 28 7.23 9.96 2.14
CA PRO A 28 6.25 9.57 1.15
C PRO A 28 5.40 8.38 1.63
N PRO A 29 4.17 8.23 1.11
CA PRO A 29 3.32 7.09 1.40
C PRO A 29 4.05 5.77 1.10
N SER A 30 3.83 4.77 1.93
CA SER A 30 4.58 3.51 1.86
C SER A 30 3.78 2.34 2.39
N VAL A 31 4.15 1.14 1.94
CA VAL A 31 3.64 -0.14 2.42
C VAL A 31 4.81 -1.02 2.79
N ALA A 32 4.79 -1.61 3.98
CA ALA A 32 5.70 -2.66 4.40
C ALA A 32 4.92 -3.97 4.46
N PHE A 33 5.39 -4.96 3.71
CA PHE A 33 4.89 -6.33 3.79
C PHE A 33 5.86 -7.17 4.59
N GLU A 34 5.34 -7.89 5.57
CA GLU A 34 6.10 -8.76 6.45
C GLU A 34 5.36 -10.10 6.62
N THR A 35 6.03 -11.08 7.21
CA THR A 35 5.38 -12.36 7.48
C THR A 35 4.24 -12.16 8.49
N GLY A 36 3.00 -12.39 8.05
CA GLY A 36 1.80 -12.34 8.88
C GLY A 36 1.19 -10.95 9.10
N ARG A 37 1.80 -9.88 8.56
CA ARG A 37 1.29 -8.52 8.74
C ARG A 37 1.71 -7.58 7.62
N TYR A 38 1.00 -6.46 7.54
CA TYR A 38 1.40 -5.32 6.74
C TYR A 38 1.05 -4.01 7.44
N GLY A 39 1.68 -2.94 7.00
CA GLY A 39 1.36 -1.61 7.48
C GLY A 39 2.08 -0.56 6.67
N GLY A 40 1.92 0.70 7.07
CA GLY A 40 2.53 1.80 6.34
C GLY A 40 1.88 3.14 6.63
N SER A 41 2.03 4.05 5.66
CA SER A 41 1.42 5.37 5.69
C SER A 41 0.74 5.63 4.36
N GLY A 42 -0.50 6.12 4.42
CA GLY A 42 -1.26 6.53 3.25
C GLY A 42 -1.03 8.00 2.85
N GLY A 43 -0.17 8.73 3.58
CA GLY A 43 0.21 10.12 3.28
C GLY A 43 -0.10 11.11 4.41
N CYS A 44 -1.11 10.84 5.23
CA CYS A 44 -1.37 11.53 6.50
C CYS A 44 -1.54 10.49 7.63
N ASN A 45 -2.36 9.47 7.40
CA ASN A 45 -2.62 8.42 8.37
C ASN A 45 -1.71 7.20 8.20
N GLY A 46 -1.25 6.69 9.34
CA GLY A 46 -0.62 5.37 9.44
C GLY A 46 -1.68 4.27 9.46
N PHE A 47 -1.34 3.09 8.94
CA PHE A 47 -2.21 1.93 8.91
C PHE A 47 -1.48 0.63 9.22
N GLY A 48 -2.19 -0.38 9.70
CA GLY A 48 -1.66 -1.73 9.90
C GLY A 48 -2.73 -2.80 10.08
N ALA A 49 -2.44 -4.01 9.59
CA ALA A 49 -3.29 -5.19 9.75
C ALA A 49 -2.47 -6.49 9.61
N VAL A 50 -3.14 -7.62 9.85
CA VAL A 50 -2.63 -8.94 9.50
C VAL A 50 -2.76 -9.16 7.99
N GLY A 51 -1.87 -9.98 7.44
CA GLY A 51 -1.98 -10.38 6.04
C GLY A 51 -0.94 -11.42 5.63
N VAL A 52 -1.19 -12.05 4.49
CA VAL A 52 -0.39 -13.15 3.97
C VAL A 52 -0.29 -13.08 2.45
N TRP A 53 0.87 -13.47 1.93
CA TRP A 53 1.10 -13.64 0.51
C TRP A 53 0.87 -15.10 0.11
N VAL A 54 0.00 -15.33 -0.87
CA VAL A 54 -0.30 -16.66 -1.41
C VAL A 54 -0.42 -16.57 -2.93
N ASP A 55 0.43 -17.33 -3.64
CA ASP A 55 0.32 -17.56 -5.09
C ASP A 55 0.08 -16.33 -5.97
N GLY A 56 0.87 -15.26 -5.80
CA GLY A 56 0.73 -14.06 -6.64
C GLY A 56 -0.25 -13.02 -6.09
N ARG A 57 -0.93 -13.32 -4.99
CA ARG A 57 -1.93 -12.44 -4.38
C ARG A 57 -1.62 -12.13 -2.93
N TRP A 58 -1.91 -10.90 -2.55
CA TRP A 58 -1.83 -10.45 -1.18
C TRP A 58 -3.20 -10.54 -0.52
N TYR A 59 -3.34 -11.25 0.59
CA TYR A 59 -4.58 -11.33 1.37
C TYR A 59 -4.38 -10.58 2.68
N GLY A 60 -4.89 -9.35 2.75
CA GLY A 60 -4.85 -8.52 3.95
C GLY A 60 -6.22 -8.38 4.59
N ASP A 61 -6.27 -8.35 5.92
CA ASP A 61 -7.45 -7.89 6.66
C ASP A 61 -7.63 -6.37 6.48
N TRP A 62 -8.82 -5.87 6.80
CA TRP A 62 -9.07 -4.44 6.85
C TRP A 62 -8.15 -3.78 7.89
N PRO A 63 -7.34 -2.78 7.51
CA PRO A 63 -6.37 -2.20 8.42
C PRO A 63 -7.03 -1.26 9.43
N MET A 64 -6.48 -1.25 10.64
CA MET A 64 -6.72 -0.16 11.57
C MET A 64 -5.88 1.05 11.14
N MET A 65 -6.43 2.25 11.27
CA MET A 65 -5.80 3.49 10.84
C MET A 65 -5.82 4.53 11.95
N THR A 66 -4.84 5.43 11.94
CA THR A 66 -4.98 6.70 12.67
C THR A 66 -6.10 7.54 12.04
N ALA A 67 -6.62 8.52 12.79
CA ALA A 67 -7.80 9.30 12.40
C ALA A 67 -7.52 10.81 12.30
N MET A 68 -6.41 11.19 11.66
CA MET A 68 -6.14 12.58 11.30
C MET A 68 -6.94 12.98 10.06
N ALA A 69 -7.44 14.21 10.04
CA ALA A 69 -8.21 14.74 8.91
C ALA A 69 -7.31 15.53 7.98
N CYS A 70 -6.98 14.95 6.83
CA CYS A 70 -6.18 15.58 5.78
C CYS A 70 -6.92 15.55 4.44
N PRO A 71 -7.82 16.52 4.15
CA PRO A 71 -8.76 16.47 3.02
C PRO A 71 -8.13 16.16 1.66
N ASP A 72 -6.89 16.62 1.46
CA ASP A 72 -6.12 16.49 0.23
C ASP A 72 -5.62 15.07 -0.08
N VAL A 73 -5.64 14.15 0.89
CA VAL A 73 -5.10 12.79 0.72
C VAL A 73 -6.03 11.68 1.25
N MET A 74 -7.16 12.00 1.89
CA MET A 74 -8.09 10.97 2.43
C MET A 74 -8.56 9.95 1.39
N ASP A 75 -8.80 10.38 0.14
CA ASP A 75 -9.18 9.48 -0.95
C ASP A 75 -8.03 8.52 -1.32
N GLN A 76 -6.80 9.04 -1.41
CA GLN A 76 -5.60 8.23 -1.62
C GLN A 76 -5.43 7.18 -0.51
N GLU A 77 -5.62 7.57 0.75
CA GLU A 77 -5.53 6.67 1.91
C GLU A 77 -6.55 5.53 1.84
N SER A 78 -7.79 5.89 1.50
CA SER A 78 -8.89 4.92 1.35
C SER A 78 -8.62 3.95 0.21
N LYS A 79 -8.06 4.43 -0.90
CA LYS A 79 -7.67 3.58 -2.05
C LYS A 79 -6.51 2.66 -1.72
N ILE A 80 -5.46 3.17 -1.07
CA ILE A 80 -4.29 2.36 -0.65
C ILE A 80 -4.74 1.25 0.30
N THR A 81 -5.52 1.57 1.33
CA THR A 81 -5.96 0.56 2.31
C THR A 81 -7.00 -0.38 1.72
N GLY A 82 -7.93 0.14 0.92
CA GLY A 82 -8.95 -0.64 0.23
C GLY A 82 -8.35 -1.68 -0.71
N ILE A 83 -7.35 -1.31 -1.52
CA ILE A 83 -6.71 -2.29 -2.41
C ILE A 83 -5.99 -3.37 -1.59
N LEU A 84 -5.27 -3.02 -0.52
CA LEU A 84 -4.54 -4.00 0.31
C LEU A 84 -5.47 -4.99 1.02
N ALA A 85 -6.71 -4.58 1.33
CA ALA A 85 -7.74 -5.44 1.93
C ALA A 85 -8.61 -6.20 0.90
N SER A 86 -8.37 -6.02 -0.41
CA SER A 86 -9.24 -6.57 -1.49
C SER A 86 -8.73 -7.84 -2.16
N ALA A 87 -7.71 -8.48 -1.57
CA ALA A 87 -7.01 -9.62 -2.15
C ALA A 87 -6.32 -9.37 -3.53
N PRO A 88 -5.53 -8.29 -3.71
CA PRO A 88 -5.03 -7.89 -5.02
C PRO A 88 -3.94 -8.82 -5.53
N GLU A 89 -3.83 -8.92 -6.86
CA GLU A 89 -2.65 -9.49 -7.50
C GLU A 89 -1.49 -8.50 -7.41
N ILE A 90 -0.29 -8.96 -7.03
CA ILE A 90 0.92 -8.14 -7.06
C ILE A 90 1.80 -8.61 -8.21
N THR A 91 1.89 -7.78 -9.23
CA THR A 91 2.78 -8.02 -10.36
C THR A 91 4.12 -7.29 -10.16
N PRO A 92 5.25 -7.99 -9.97
CA PRO A 92 6.55 -7.34 -9.98
C PRO A 92 6.82 -6.72 -11.35
N TRP A 93 7.56 -5.61 -11.39
CA TRP A 93 7.83 -4.75 -12.56
C TRP A 93 8.52 -5.44 -13.77
N ARG A 94 8.61 -6.77 -13.79
CA ARG A 94 9.10 -7.55 -14.93
C ARG A 94 8.28 -8.84 -15.11
N LYS A 95 7.11 -8.70 -15.75
CA LYS A 95 6.54 -9.60 -16.78
C LYS A 95 5.16 -9.11 -17.24
N VAL A 96 5.04 -7.85 -17.64
CA VAL A 96 4.03 -7.53 -18.67
C VAL A 96 4.64 -8.05 -19.97
N ARG A 97 4.33 -9.29 -20.36
CA ARG A 97 4.61 -9.74 -21.72
C ARG A 97 3.78 -8.84 -22.63
N SER A 98 4.45 -7.97 -23.39
CA SER A 98 3.85 -7.39 -24.59
C SER A 98 3.27 -8.54 -25.41
N ARG A 99 1.96 -8.56 -25.57
CA ARG A 99 1.33 -9.23 -26.70
C ARG A 99 1.36 -8.27 -27.88
#